data_AF-A0AAE1Z0Z4-F1
#
_entry.id   AF-A0AAE1Z0Z4-F1
#
_cell.length_a   1.000
_cell.length_b   1.000
_cell.length_c   1.000
_cell.angle_alpha   90.00
_cell.angle_beta   90.00
_cell.angle_gamma   90.00
#
_symmetry.space_group_name_H-M   'P 1'
#
loop_
_entity.id
_entity.type
_entity.pdbx_description
1 polymer ?
#
loop_
_entity_poly.entity_id
_entity_poly.type
_entity_poly.pdbx_seq_one_letter_code
_entity_poly.pdbx_strand_id
1 'polypeptide(L)'
;MASPPCLPLITLCLILVSSLSKLTLADSYYTPSTNNKVLNPIDSCWRAKSNWATNRRALADCAVGFGKNAIGGKFGATYVVTDPSDDPAKPKPGTLRYAVIQSKPLWIVFAKSMVITLKNELMINSYKTIDGRGAKVEIAYGPCITIQHVSHVIIHGISVHDCKPGKSGLVQDSPTHVGHRRGSDGDAVDIFDSSDIWIDHCSFARCYDGLIDVIHGSTAITISNNFFSHHDKVMLFGHDDNNYEDRKIKVTVAFNRFGPGLVQRMPRVRLGYAHVANNRYEQWEMYAIGGSADPTIFSEGNYFVAPNNPDIKQVTKRETTNGWKNWKWRSSRDKFVNGAYFVPSGYGTTAPGYTKPQSFKVADGAMVPALTSDAGPLSCTTSRAVEALVSPSPQPPAISSIFPPALGCVRRYHDGRPRGPLWRGKKLIGKEALFVILGLKRFKDDNEKLDKFIKTHVLRLLKLDMVSVLNELERQEEVSLAVKMFRVIQKQDWYKPDVFLYKDLIISLARRKKMDDVMELWESMRKEDLFPDSQTYTEVIRGFLQYGSPADAMNIYEDMKKSPDPPEQLPFRILLKGLLPHPLLRNKVKQDFEEIFPDQRVYDPPEEIFGLR
;
A
#
# COMPACT_ATOMS: atom_id res chain seq x y z
N MET A 1 34.21 39.63 -73.17
CA MET A 1 33.07 39.53 -72.24
C MET A 1 33.61 39.43 -70.82
N ALA A 2 32.89 40.00 -69.87
CA ALA A 2 33.33 40.53 -68.59
C ALA A 2 34.29 39.67 -67.73
N SER A 3 35.26 40.42 -67.20
CA SER A 3 36.28 40.23 -66.17
C SER A 3 35.70 40.27 -64.72
N PRO A 4 36.50 40.17 -63.62
CA PRO A 4 37.56 39.20 -63.25
C PRO A 4 37.55 38.86 -61.70
N PRO A 5 38.67 38.68 -60.91
CA PRO A 5 38.92 37.48 -60.09
C PRO A 5 39.45 37.73 -58.63
N CYS A 6 40.10 36.72 -58.03
CA CYS A 6 41.26 36.77 -57.08
C CYS A 6 41.09 36.96 -55.54
N LEU A 7 41.76 36.05 -54.82
CA LEU A 7 42.31 36.06 -53.44
C LEU A 7 43.46 37.11 -53.27
N PRO A 8 44.19 37.27 -52.13
CA PRO A 8 43.90 37.25 -50.66
C PRO A 8 44.67 38.36 -49.82
N LEU A 9 44.51 38.32 -48.47
CA LEU A 9 45.48 38.63 -47.38
C LEU A 9 46.00 40.07 -47.04
N ILE A 10 45.90 40.39 -45.73
CA ILE A 10 46.81 41.20 -44.84
C ILE A 10 46.82 42.74 -45.02
N THR A 11 46.53 43.54 -43.97
CA THR A 11 47.49 44.06 -42.96
C THR A 11 46.82 44.94 -41.90
N LEU A 12 47.55 45.07 -40.81
CA LEU A 12 47.30 45.46 -39.43
C LEU A 12 47.39 46.99 -39.17
N CYS A 13 46.67 47.42 -38.12
CA CYS A 13 46.98 48.47 -37.12
C CYS A 13 47.45 49.88 -37.54
N LEU A 14 46.79 50.88 -36.95
CA LEU A 14 47.51 51.97 -36.25
C LEU A 14 46.78 52.36 -34.96
N ILE A 15 47.59 52.37 -33.92
CA ILE A 15 47.34 52.57 -32.50
C ILE A 15 47.47 54.07 -32.18
N LEU A 16 46.70 54.59 -31.21
CA LEU A 16 47.26 55.54 -30.25
C LEU A 16 46.48 55.52 -28.92
N VAL A 17 47.27 55.22 -27.89
CA VAL A 17 46.95 55.05 -26.47
C VAL A 17 47.40 56.30 -25.72
N SER A 18 46.60 56.74 -24.75
CA SER A 18 47.01 57.32 -23.45
C SER A 18 45.73 57.75 -22.72
N SER A 19 45.54 57.64 -21.40
CA SER A 19 46.30 57.05 -20.31
C SER A 19 45.36 56.97 -19.09
N LEU A 20 45.37 55.83 -18.41
CA LEU A 20 45.21 55.58 -16.96
C LEU A 20 44.32 56.51 -16.11
N SER A 21 43.22 55.95 -15.59
CA SER A 21 43.02 55.84 -14.14
C SER A 21 41.89 54.84 -13.81
N LYS A 22 42.18 53.99 -12.82
CA LYS A 22 41.35 52.95 -12.21
C LYS A 22 39.88 53.37 -12.04
N LEU A 23 38.95 52.64 -12.66
CA LEU A 23 37.60 52.49 -12.12
C LEU A 23 37.52 51.12 -11.46
N THR A 24 37.50 51.17 -10.13
CA THR A 24 37.05 50.11 -9.24
C THR A 24 35.72 49.52 -9.77
N LEU A 25 35.73 48.23 -10.11
CA LEU A 25 34.50 47.42 -10.14
C LEU A 25 34.00 47.35 -8.70
N ALA A 26 33.16 48.31 -8.32
CA ALA A 26 32.34 48.22 -7.13
C ALA A 26 31.18 47.28 -7.46
N ASP A 27 31.12 46.17 -6.72
CA ASP A 27 29.95 45.31 -6.59
C ASP A 27 28.70 46.16 -6.34
N SER A 28 27.82 46.25 -7.34
CA SER A 28 26.43 46.68 -7.11
C SER A 28 25.54 45.46 -7.20
N TYR A 29 25.33 44.84 -6.04
CA TYR A 29 24.26 43.90 -5.76
C TYR A 29 22.91 44.52 -6.14
N TYR A 30 22.42 44.21 -7.33
CA TYR A 30 20.99 44.28 -7.63
C TYR A 30 20.39 42.90 -7.35
N THR A 31 20.02 42.66 -6.09
CA THR A 31 19.17 41.54 -5.69
C THR A 31 17.72 41.83 -6.10
N PRO A 32 17.10 41.07 -7.01
CA PRO A 32 15.66 41.12 -7.19
C PRO A 32 15.01 40.41 -5.99
N SER A 33 14.45 41.20 -5.09
CA SER A 33 13.56 40.73 -4.03
C SER A 33 12.22 40.30 -4.63
N THR A 34 12.10 39.02 -5.00
CA THR A 34 10.94 38.13 -4.73
C THR A 34 11.33 36.70 -5.10
N ASN A 35 11.51 35.83 -4.09
CA ASN A 35 11.76 34.40 -4.28
C ASN A 35 10.50 33.71 -4.86
N ASN A 36 10.35 33.71 -6.19
CA ASN A 36 9.31 32.90 -6.85
C ASN A 36 9.71 31.42 -6.78
N LYS A 37 9.27 30.75 -5.73
CA LYS A 37 9.45 29.32 -5.52
C LYS A 37 8.77 28.53 -6.65
N VAL A 38 9.53 27.67 -7.33
CA VAL A 38 8.99 26.80 -8.38
C VAL A 38 8.13 25.71 -7.73
N LEU A 39 6.84 25.68 -8.04
CA LEU A 39 5.91 24.65 -7.59
C LEU A 39 5.67 23.62 -8.70
N ASN A 40 5.54 22.35 -8.32
CA ASN A 40 5.14 21.30 -9.25
C ASN A 40 3.61 21.38 -9.55
N PRO A 41 3.10 20.63 -10.54
CA PRO A 41 1.68 20.70 -10.93
C PRO A 41 0.68 20.47 -9.79
N ILE A 42 0.96 19.54 -8.87
CA ILE A 42 0.08 19.26 -7.72
C ILE A 42 0.07 20.46 -6.78
N ASP A 43 1.26 20.92 -6.39
CA ASP A 43 1.44 21.98 -5.43
C ASP A 43 0.91 23.33 -5.95
N SER A 44 1.16 23.61 -7.22
CA SER A 44 0.66 24.83 -7.87
C SER A 44 -0.86 24.95 -7.88
N CYS A 45 -1.59 23.82 -7.87
CA CYS A 45 -3.05 23.80 -7.90
C CYS A 45 -3.70 24.31 -6.60
N TRP A 46 -3.07 24.07 -5.44
CA TRP A 46 -3.63 24.46 -4.15
C TRP A 46 -2.75 25.44 -3.35
N ARG A 47 -1.41 25.34 -3.39
CA ARG A 47 -0.49 26.20 -2.61
C ARG A 47 -0.32 27.59 -3.18
N ALA A 48 -0.60 27.77 -4.46
CA ALA A 48 -0.65 29.11 -5.07
C ALA A 48 -1.77 29.98 -4.47
N LYS A 49 -2.74 29.38 -3.78
CA LYS A 49 -3.83 30.07 -3.09
C LYS A 49 -3.47 30.18 -1.60
N SER A 50 -3.45 31.40 -1.07
CA SER A 50 -3.15 31.65 0.35
C SER A 50 -4.23 31.18 1.32
N ASN A 51 -5.41 30.83 0.82
CA ASN A 51 -6.60 30.49 1.61
C ASN A 51 -6.77 28.99 1.90
N TRP A 52 -5.69 28.20 1.85
CA TRP A 52 -5.73 26.75 2.07
C TRP A 52 -6.41 26.37 3.39
N ALA A 53 -6.25 27.17 4.46
CA ALA A 53 -6.80 26.88 5.77
C ALA A 53 -8.33 26.99 5.81
N THR A 54 -8.88 27.98 5.11
CA THR A 54 -10.34 28.18 4.95
C THR A 54 -10.91 27.31 3.81
N ASN A 55 -10.05 26.76 2.93
CA ASN A 55 -10.44 25.93 1.80
C ASN A 55 -9.63 24.63 1.72
N ARG A 56 -9.54 23.91 2.84
CA ARG A 56 -8.70 22.70 2.96
C ARG A 56 -9.02 21.66 1.90
N ARG A 57 -10.30 21.52 1.57
CA ARG A 57 -10.86 20.50 0.69
C ARG A 57 -10.51 20.69 -0.79
N ALA A 58 -10.09 21.90 -1.19
CA ALA A 58 -9.61 22.14 -2.54
C ALA A 58 -8.38 21.29 -2.91
N LEU A 59 -7.63 20.79 -1.91
CA LEU A 59 -6.54 19.84 -2.12
C LEU A 59 -7.01 18.61 -2.92
N ALA A 60 -8.20 18.07 -2.64
CA ALA A 60 -8.71 16.85 -3.29
C ALA A 60 -8.92 17.00 -4.81
N ASP A 61 -8.92 18.22 -5.33
CA ASP A 61 -9.00 18.48 -6.78
C ASP A 61 -7.64 18.49 -7.48
N CYS A 62 -6.55 18.41 -6.72
CA CYS A 62 -5.19 18.65 -7.21
C CYS A 62 -4.36 17.39 -7.48
N ALA A 63 -4.88 16.21 -7.17
CA ALA A 63 -4.25 14.95 -7.56
C ALA A 63 -4.01 14.91 -9.07
N VAL A 64 -2.99 14.16 -9.50
CA VAL A 64 -2.69 13.84 -10.90
C VAL A 64 -2.37 12.35 -11.01
N GLY A 65 -2.21 11.83 -12.23
CA GLY A 65 -1.87 10.42 -12.45
C GLY A 65 -3.05 9.49 -12.17
N PHE A 66 -2.76 8.20 -11.91
CA PHE A 66 -3.80 7.19 -11.76
C PHE A 66 -4.71 7.43 -10.55
N GLY A 67 -4.18 8.00 -9.46
CA GLY A 67 -4.96 8.39 -8.27
C GLY A 67 -5.76 9.70 -8.41
N LYS A 68 -5.91 10.26 -9.62
CA LYS A 68 -6.64 11.53 -9.87
C LYS A 68 -8.05 11.57 -9.23
N ASN A 69 -8.72 10.42 -9.17
CA ASN A 69 -10.10 10.30 -8.69
C ASN A 69 -10.20 10.10 -7.18
N ALA A 70 -9.08 10.09 -6.44
CA ALA A 70 -9.08 10.01 -4.99
C ALA A 70 -9.66 11.31 -4.39
N ILE A 71 -10.97 11.32 -4.12
CA ILE A 71 -11.65 12.50 -3.55
C ILE A 71 -11.61 12.56 -2.02
N GLY A 72 -11.18 11.47 -1.37
CA GLY A 72 -11.10 11.43 0.10
C GLY A 72 -12.42 11.77 0.77
N GLY A 73 -12.35 12.55 1.84
CA GLY A 73 -13.50 13.08 2.58
C GLY A 73 -14.00 14.44 2.08
N LYS A 74 -13.74 14.83 0.82
CA LYS A 74 -14.05 16.18 0.28
C LYS A 74 -15.46 16.67 0.60
N PHE A 75 -16.46 15.81 0.44
CA PHE A 75 -17.88 16.14 0.67
C PHE A 75 -18.38 15.80 2.09
N GLY A 76 -17.46 15.44 2.99
CA GLY A 76 -17.75 15.04 4.35
C GLY A 76 -17.85 16.18 5.35
N ALA A 77 -18.09 15.85 6.62
CA ALA A 77 -17.89 16.79 7.72
C ALA A 77 -16.39 16.90 8.05
N THR A 78 -15.98 18.03 8.63
CA THR A 78 -14.65 18.13 9.22
C THR A 78 -14.66 17.45 10.57
N TYR A 79 -13.70 16.54 10.81
CA TYR A 79 -13.49 15.90 12.10
C TYR A 79 -12.16 16.36 12.68
N VAL A 80 -12.13 16.75 13.96
CA VAL A 80 -10.91 17.23 14.62
C VAL A 80 -10.42 16.19 15.62
N VAL A 81 -9.25 15.60 15.37
CA VAL A 81 -8.56 14.74 16.32
C VAL A 81 -7.97 15.61 17.43
N THR A 82 -8.37 15.34 18.66
CA THR A 82 -7.97 16.06 19.87
C THR A 82 -7.21 15.17 20.85
N ASP A 83 -7.37 13.86 20.72
CA ASP A 83 -6.80 12.85 21.62
C ASP A 83 -5.93 11.86 20.82
N PRO A 84 -4.62 11.75 21.13
CA PRO A 84 -3.70 10.84 20.46
C PRO A 84 -3.77 9.39 20.97
N SER A 85 -4.59 9.10 21.98
CA SER A 85 -4.74 7.75 22.51
C SER A 85 -5.41 6.83 21.50
N ASP A 86 -5.10 5.54 21.63
CA ASP A 86 -5.66 4.49 20.79
C ASP A 86 -6.28 3.37 21.64
N ASP A 87 -7.48 2.97 21.26
CA ASP A 87 -8.13 1.73 21.68
C ASP A 87 -8.56 0.99 20.41
N PRO A 88 -7.89 -0.12 20.05
CA PRO A 88 -8.18 -0.85 18.83
C PRO A 88 -9.61 -1.33 18.72
N ALA A 89 -10.23 -1.77 19.82
CA ALA A 89 -11.54 -2.43 19.81
C ALA A 89 -12.69 -1.49 20.16
N LYS A 90 -12.40 -0.41 20.90
CA LYS A 90 -13.40 0.58 21.35
C LYS A 90 -12.87 2.02 21.22
N PRO A 91 -12.50 2.46 20.00
CA PRO A 91 -12.12 3.84 19.76
C PRO A 91 -13.18 4.83 20.24
N LYS A 92 -12.75 5.85 20.98
CA LYS A 92 -13.63 6.91 21.50
C LYS A 92 -13.61 8.14 20.58
N PRO A 93 -14.70 8.93 20.55
CA PRO A 93 -14.70 10.24 19.90
C PRO A 93 -13.52 11.11 20.38
N GLY A 94 -12.97 11.93 19.47
CA GLY A 94 -11.74 12.69 19.64
C GLY A 94 -10.48 12.00 19.12
N THR A 95 -10.49 10.67 18.91
CA THR A 95 -9.33 9.90 18.44
C THR A 95 -9.28 9.73 16.93
N LEU A 96 -8.07 9.49 16.38
CA LEU A 96 -7.89 9.21 14.95
C LEU A 96 -8.63 7.93 14.54
N ARG A 97 -8.52 6.84 15.32
CA ARG A 97 -9.19 5.57 15.01
C ARG A 97 -10.68 5.72 14.90
N TYR A 98 -11.32 6.42 15.84
CA TYR A 98 -12.75 6.68 15.74
C TYR A 98 -13.10 7.39 14.44
N ALA A 99 -12.33 8.38 14.02
CA ALA A 99 -12.60 9.16 12.82
C ALA A 99 -12.50 8.34 11.52
N VAL A 100 -11.44 7.54 11.36
CA VAL A 100 -11.16 6.86 10.09
C VAL A 100 -12.11 5.70 9.80
N ILE A 101 -12.73 5.11 10.83
CA ILE A 101 -13.66 3.97 10.64
C ILE A 101 -15.08 4.41 10.29
N GLN A 102 -15.44 5.69 10.46
CA GLN A 102 -16.82 6.15 10.25
C GLN A 102 -17.33 5.85 8.84
N SER A 103 -18.60 5.47 8.69
CA SER A 103 -19.17 5.17 7.36
C SER A 103 -19.36 6.44 6.51
N LYS A 104 -19.51 7.61 7.15
CA LYS A 104 -19.67 8.89 6.43
C LYS A 104 -18.33 9.39 5.91
N PRO A 105 -18.31 10.15 4.79
CA PRO A 105 -17.11 10.85 4.36
C PRO A 105 -16.62 11.82 5.44
N LEU A 106 -15.32 11.86 5.71
CA LEU A 106 -14.74 12.76 6.72
C LEU A 106 -13.42 13.37 6.27
N TRP A 107 -13.31 14.69 6.45
CA TRP A 107 -12.05 15.42 6.36
C TRP A 107 -11.45 15.56 7.75
N ILE A 108 -10.46 14.73 8.05
CA ILE A 108 -9.87 14.56 9.38
C ILE A 108 -8.67 15.49 9.51
N VAL A 109 -8.71 16.39 10.50
CA VAL A 109 -7.65 17.33 10.85
C VAL A 109 -7.24 17.14 12.31
N PHE A 110 -6.18 17.82 12.73
CA PHE A 110 -5.59 17.66 14.06
C PHE A 110 -5.58 18.99 14.80
N ALA A 111 -6.06 18.99 16.04
CA ALA A 111 -6.15 20.21 16.87
C ALA A 111 -4.78 20.77 17.27
N LYS A 112 -3.77 19.90 17.35
CA LYS A 112 -2.40 20.21 17.77
C LYS A 112 -1.43 19.17 17.23
N SER A 113 -0.14 19.50 17.26
CA SER A 113 0.91 18.52 17.01
C SER A 113 0.79 17.33 17.97
N MET A 114 0.94 16.12 17.45
CA MET A 114 0.80 14.90 18.24
C MET A 114 1.56 13.72 17.64
N VAL A 115 2.00 12.83 18.52
CA VAL A 115 2.51 11.50 18.18
C VAL A 115 1.43 10.50 18.56
N ILE A 116 0.97 9.71 17.59
CA ILE A 116 -0.05 8.70 17.75
C ILE A 116 0.63 7.34 17.69
N THR A 117 0.68 6.67 18.84
CA THR A 117 1.15 5.29 18.93
C THR A 117 -0.05 4.37 18.94
N LEU A 118 -0.32 3.78 17.77
CA LEU A 118 -1.41 2.82 17.61
C LEU A 118 -1.07 1.53 18.37
N LYS A 119 -2.09 0.90 18.96
CA LYS A 119 -1.96 -0.38 19.65
C LYS A 119 -2.20 -1.58 18.73
N ASN A 120 -2.86 -1.35 17.59
CA ASN A 120 -3.03 -2.31 16.50
C ASN A 120 -3.14 -1.56 15.16
N GLU A 121 -3.15 -2.28 14.03
CA GLU A 121 -3.34 -1.70 12.68
C GLU A 121 -4.49 -0.70 12.65
N LEU A 122 -4.29 0.45 12.00
CA LEU A 122 -5.31 1.46 11.78
C LEU A 122 -6.04 1.17 10.47
N MET A 123 -7.17 0.47 10.57
CA MET A 123 -8.09 0.25 9.45
C MET A 123 -8.76 1.57 9.06
N ILE A 124 -8.74 1.89 7.77
CA ILE A 124 -9.36 3.10 7.23
C ILE A 124 -10.55 2.72 6.34
N ASN A 125 -11.71 3.33 6.58
CA ASN A 125 -12.89 3.16 5.73
C ASN A 125 -12.83 4.08 4.49
N SER A 126 -13.66 3.85 3.48
CA SER A 126 -13.72 4.66 2.26
C SER A 126 -14.05 6.14 2.54
N TYR A 127 -13.70 7.02 1.59
CA TYR A 127 -13.99 8.46 1.64
C TYR A 127 -13.41 9.19 2.87
N LYS A 128 -12.13 8.94 3.14
CA LYS A 128 -11.40 9.58 4.24
C LYS A 128 -10.27 10.43 3.72
N THR A 129 -10.10 11.61 4.32
CA THR A 129 -8.88 12.39 4.18
C THR A 129 -8.25 12.55 5.54
N ILE A 130 -7.01 12.10 5.71
CA ILE A 130 -6.17 12.46 6.85
C ILE A 130 -5.30 13.64 6.42
N ASP A 131 -5.54 14.82 6.98
CA ASP A 131 -4.89 16.08 6.61
C ASP A 131 -4.08 16.65 7.80
N GLY A 132 -2.77 16.46 7.76
CA GLY A 132 -1.83 16.94 8.76
C GLY A 132 -1.54 18.45 8.70
N ARG A 133 -2.00 19.19 7.68
CA ARG A 133 -1.65 20.63 7.57
C ARG A 133 -2.13 21.42 8.78
N GLY A 134 -1.23 22.19 9.38
CA GLY A 134 -1.50 22.97 10.60
C GLY A 134 -1.00 22.32 11.89
N ALA A 135 -0.57 21.05 11.84
CA ALA A 135 -0.05 20.34 13.00
C ALA A 135 1.11 19.41 12.59
N LYS A 136 2.08 19.19 13.48
CA LYS A 136 3.07 18.13 13.28
C LYS A 136 2.48 16.82 13.77
N VAL A 137 2.08 15.95 12.84
CA VAL A 137 1.42 14.67 13.15
C VAL A 137 2.33 13.52 12.79
N GLU A 138 2.58 12.65 13.76
CA GLU A 138 3.43 11.48 13.64
C GLU A 138 2.62 10.23 14.01
N ILE A 139 2.62 9.19 13.17
CA ILE A 139 2.14 7.85 13.51
C ILE A 139 3.38 6.96 13.65
N ALA A 140 3.65 6.50 14.87
CA ALA A 140 4.93 5.87 15.16
C ALA A 140 4.92 4.94 16.38
N TYR A 141 5.96 4.09 16.44
CA TYR A 141 6.29 3.21 17.57
C TYR A 141 5.32 2.05 17.85
N GLY A 142 4.25 1.94 17.06
CA GLY A 142 3.31 0.82 17.06
C GLY A 142 3.03 0.36 15.63
N PRO A 143 1.99 -0.46 15.41
CA PRO A 143 1.49 -0.75 14.07
C PRO A 143 1.02 0.54 13.37
N CYS A 144 0.87 0.49 12.06
CA CYS A 144 0.57 1.68 11.27
C CYS A 144 -0.70 1.48 10.43
N ILE A 145 -0.72 1.94 9.19
CA ILE A 145 -1.95 2.14 8.42
C ILE A 145 -2.24 0.95 7.51
N THR A 146 -3.49 0.48 7.52
CA THR A 146 -3.98 -0.57 6.62
C THR A 146 -5.21 -0.06 5.87
N ILE A 147 -5.10 0.03 4.55
CA ILE A 147 -6.17 0.40 3.61
C ILE A 147 -6.60 -0.88 2.89
N GLN A 148 -7.71 -1.46 3.31
CA GLN A 148 -8.13 -2.77 2.83
C GLN A 148 -9.60 -2.74 2.38
N HIS A 149 -9.88 -3.20 1.17
CA HIS A 149 -11.23 -3.28 0.57
C HIS A 149 -11.99 -1.95 0.53
N VAL A 150 -11.28 -0.83 0.29
CA VAL A 150 -11.87 0.51 0.32
C VAL A 150 -11.43 1.36 -0.87
N SER A 151 -12.10 2.50 -1.05
CA SER A 151 -11.73 3.47 -2.07
C SER A 151 -11.83 4.91 -1.62
N HIS A 152 -11.22 5.81 -2.40
CA HIS A 152 -11.22 7.26 -2.16
C HIS A 152 -10.62 7.62 -0.80
N VAL A 153 -9.36 7.26 -0.58
CA VAL A 153 -8.59 7.65 0.61
C VAL A 153 -7.48 8.62 0.23
N ILE A 154 -7.36 9.71 0.98
CA ILE A 154 -6.24 10.65 0.89
C ILE A 154 -5.49 10.65 2.22
N ILE A 155 -4.18 10.43 2.17
CA ILE A 155 -3.28 10.61 3.32
C ILE A 155 -2.34 11.75 2.95
N HIS A 156 -2.42 12.86 3.69
CA HIS A 156 -1.70 14.07 3.36
C HIS A 156 -1.02 14.71 4.58
N GLY A 157 0.27 15.05 4.44
CA GLY A 157 0.95 15.95 5.38
C GLY A 157 1.30 15.34 6.73
N ILE A 158 1.43 14.02 6.85
CA ILE A 158 1.79 13.32 8.11
C ILE A 158 3.13 12.60 8.01
N SER A 159 3.77 12.34 9.14
CA SER A 159 4.95 11.47 9.21
C SER A 159 4.56 10.09 9.73
N VAL A 160 5.01 9.03 9.07
CA VAL A 160 4.80 7.64 9.50
C VAL A 160 6.15 6.95 9.59
N HIS A 161 6.56 6.53 10.78
CA HIS A 161 7.90 5.99 10.97
C HIS A 161 8.01 5.07 12.18
N ASP A 162 9.09 4.29 12.24
CA ASP A 162 9.37 3.39 13.35
C ASP A 162 8.20 2.42 13.64
N CYS A 163 7.43 2.08 12.60
CA CYS A 163 6.31 1.14 12.67
C CYS A 163 6.77 -0.23 13.19
N LYS A 164 5.90 -0.89 13.95
CA LYS A 164 6.15 -2.19 14.58
C LYS A 164 5.10 -3.20 14.13
N PRO A 165 5.44 -4.50 14.11
CA PRO A 165 4.47 -5.53 13.78
C PRO A 165 3.22 -5.48 14.68
N GLY A 166 2.05 -5.58 14.07
CA GLY A 166 0.77 -5.73 14.75
C GLY A 166 0.66 -7.09 15.43
N LYS A 167 -0.06 -7.14 16.55
CA LYS A 167 -0.41 -8.39 17.23
C LYS A 167 -1.82 -8.80 16.84
N SER A 168 -2.08 -10.09 16.84
CA SER A 168 -3.45 -10.59 16.76
C SER A 168 -4.30 -10.01 17.90
N GLY A 169 -5.54 -9.63 17.58
CA GLY A 169 -6.42 -8.96 18.51
C GLY A 169 -7.65 -8.37 17.84
N LEU A 170 -8.59 -7.90 18.66
CA LEU A 170 -9.80 -7.24 18.18
C LEU A 170 -9.48 -5.82 17.70
N VAL A 171 -9.99 -5.48 16.52
CA VAL A 171 -9.87 -4.16 15.91
C VAL A 171 -11.23 -3.75 15.36
N GLN A 172 -11.72 -2.59 15.79
CA GLN A 172 -12.87 -1.95 15.19
C GLN A 172 -12.46 -1.34 13.85
N ASP A 173 -13.06 -1.81 12.77
CA ASP A 173 -12.80 -1.39 11.38
C ASP A 173 -13.98 -0.62 10.77
N SER A 174 -15.17 -0.70 11.36
CA SER A 174 -16.33 0.12 11.04
C SER A 174 -17.15 0.46 12.30
N PRO A 175 -18.13 1.37 12.25
CA PRO A 175 -18.92 1.73 13.42
C PRO A 175 -19.72 0.55 13.99
N THR A 176 -20.01 -0.45 13.16
CA THR A 176 -20.87 -1.60 13.49
C THR A 176 -20.12 -2.91 13.57
N HIS A 177 -18.82 -2.95 13.26
CA HIS A 177 -18.04 -4.19 13.21
C HIS A 177 -16.73 -4.07 13.97
N VAL A 178 -16.44 -5.08 14.78
CA VAL A 178 -15.16 -5.30 15.46
C VAL A 178 -14.66 -6.67 15.03
N GLY A 179 -13.67 -6.69 14.17
CA GLY A 179 -13.09 -7.91 13.62
C GLY A 179 -11.88 -8.38 14.41
N HIS A 180 -11.59 -9.68 14.33
CA HIS A 180 -10.32 -10.22 14.82
C HIS A 180 -9.25 -10.11 13.72
N ARG A 181 -8.17 -9.36 14.00
CA ARG A 181 -7.01 -9.24 13.10
C ARG A 181 -5.95 -10.25 13.48
N ARG A 182 -5.20 -10.77 12.50
CA ARG A 182 -4.09 -11.72 12.71
C ARG A 182 -2.77 -11.03 13.12
N GLY A 183 -2.69 -9.72 12.92
CA GLY A 183 -1.47 -8.92 13.07
C GLY A 183 -0.97 -8.43 11.72
N SER A 184 0.05 -7.58 11.73
CA SER A 184 0.68 -7.01 10.53
C SER A 184 2.19 -7.06 10.61
N ASP A 185 2.84 -7.00 9.47
CA ASP A 185 4.29 -7.11 9.37
C ASP A 185 5.02 -5.84 9.84
N GLY A 186 4.30 -4.71 9.94
CA GLY A 186 4.84 -3.45 10.43
C GLY A 186 5.29 -2.51 9.30
N ASP A 187 4.59 -2.57 8.17
CA ASP A 187 4.66 -1.60 7.09
C ASP A 187 4.12 -0.23 7.53
N ALA A 188 4.51 0.85 6.83
CA ALA A 188 3.97 2.18 7.13
C ALA A 188 2.53 2.32 6.62
N VAL A 189 2.30 1.91 5.37
CA VAL A 189 0.98 1.88 4.72
C VAL A 189 0.87 0.61 3.88
N ASP A 190 -0.08 -0.25 4.22
CA ASP A 190 -0.45 -1.40 3.39
C ASP A 190 -1.77 -1.10 2.63
N ILE A 191 -1.79 -1.37 1.32
CA ILE A 191 -2.93 -1.15 0.43
C ILE A 191 -3.31 -2.47 -0.22
N PHE A 192 -4.45 -3.02 0.22
CA PHE A 192 -4.95 -4.33 -0.15
C PHE A 192 -6.31 -4.20 -0.85
N ASP A 193 -6.44 -4.74 -2.07
CA ASP A 193 -7.68 -4.76 -2.87
C ASP A 193 -8.47 -3.43 -2.80
N SER A 194 -7.77 -2.33 -3.05
CA SER A 194 -8.32 -0.97 -2.87
C SER A 194 -8.06 -0.08 -4.09
N SER A 195 -8.87 0.96 -4.26
CA SER A 195 -8.76 1.86 -5.41
C SER A 195 -8.86 3.35 -5.10
N ASP A 196 -8.36 4.19 -5.99
CA ASP A 196 -8.51 5.65 -5.91
C ASP A 196 -7.89 6.20 -4.62
N ILE A 197 -6.60 5.91 -4.43
CA ILE A 197 -5.83 6.28 -3.24
C ILE A 197 -4.78 7.34 -3.61
N TRP A 198 -4.61 8.33 -2.73
CA TRP A 198 -3.60 9.36 -2.89
C TRP A 198 -2.80 9.57 -1.59
N ILE A 199 -1.50 9.29 -1.66
CA ILE A 199 -0.54 9.52 -0.56
C ILE A 199 0.34 10.71 -0.95
N ASP A 200 0.18 11.82 -0.26
CA ASP A 200 0.77 13.11 -0.64
C ASP A 200 1.49 13.81 0.50
N HIS A 201 2.65 14.42 0.26
CA HIS A 201 3.35 15.24 1.27
C HIS A 201 3.56 14.52 2.62
N CYS A 202 3.77 13.20 2.60
CA CYS A 202 4.04 12.43 3.80
C CYS A 202 5.55 12.16 3.94
N SER A 203 6.00 11.84 5.17
CA SER A 203 7.37 11.40 5.42
C SER A 203 7.35 9.96 5.93
N PHE A 204 8.20 9.10 5.36
CA PHE A 204 8.28 7.68 5.69
C PHE A 204 9.72 7.24 6.02
N ALA A 205 9.91 6.54 7.14
CA ALA A 205 11.23 6.06 7.55
C ALA A 205 11.20 4.91 8.57
N ARG A 206 12.24 4.07 8.58
CA ARG A 206 12.56 3.13 9.67
C ARG A 206 11.44 2.20 10.15
N CYS A 207 10.50 1.83 9.27
CA CYS A 207 9.50 0.82 9.58
C CYS A 207 10.12 -0.58 9.70
N TYR A 208 9.35 -1.54 10.22
CA TYR A 208 9.87 -2.89 10.49
C TYR A 208 10.05 -3.73 9.23
N ASP A 209 9.07 -3.72 8.31
CA ASP A 209 9.19 -4.43 7.02
C ASP A 209 9.38 -3.46 5.83
N GLY A 210 8.30 -3.01 5.19
CA GLY A 210 8.28 -2.03 4.11
C GLY A 210 7.79 -0.64 4.52
N LEU A 211 7.81 0.33 3.60
CA LEU A 211 7.12 1.62 3.80
C LEU A 211 5.74 1.61 3.17
N ILE A 212 5.62 1.34 1.87
CA ILE A 212 4.33 1.30 1.17
C ILE A 212 4.20 0.03 0.34
N ASP A 213 3.22 -0.79 0.67
CA ASP A 213 2.87 -1.98 -0.10
C ASP A 213 1.52 -1.78 -0.81
N VAL A 214 1.47 -2.15 -2.09
CA VAL A 214 0.28 -2.09 -2.95
C VAL A 214 0.07 -3.47 -3.55
N ILE A 215 -0.93 -4.18 -3.08
CA ILE A 215 -1.08 -5.62 -3.33
C ILE A 215 -2.54 -5.98 -3.64
N HIS A 216 -2.73 -7.21 -4.12
CA HIS A 216 -4.04 -7.81 -4.39
C HIS A 216 -4.92 -6.99 -5.35
N GLY A 217 -4.38 -6.65 -6.52
CA GLY A 217 -5.14 -5.97 -7.57
C GLY A 217 -5.45 -4.50 -7.31
N SER A 218 -4.93 -3.92 -6.22
CA SER A 218 -5.08 -2.49 -5.90
C SER A 218 -4.65 -1.59 -7.05
N THR A 219 -5.43 -0.56 -7.38
CA THR A 219 -5.20 0.25 -8.59
C THR A 219 -5.67 1.68 -8.45
N ALA A 220 -5.42 2.52 -9.46
CA ALA A 220 -5.76 3.93 -9.42
C ALA A 220 -5.10 4.66 -8.23
N ILE A 221 -3.77 4.56 -8.12
CA ILE A 221 -3.01 5.10 -6.98
C ILE A 221 -2.01 6.16 -7.44
N THR A 222 -1.91 7.25 -6.68
CA THR A 222 -0.82 8.23 -6.81
C THR A 222 -0.08 8.37 -5.49
N ILE A 223 1.24 8.29 -5.55
CA ILE A 223 2.17 8.52 -4.44
C ILE A 223 3.01 9.74 -4.82
N SER A 224 2.77 10.88 -4.19
CA SER A 224 3.38 12.15 -4.60
C SER A 224 3.94 13.03 -3.49
N ASN A 225 4.92 13.87 -3.82
CA ASN A 225 5.49 14.85 -2.89
C ASN A 225 5.98 14.26 -1.56
N ASN A 226 6.22 12.96 -1.46
CA ASN A 226 6.61 12.32 -0.21
C ASN A 226 8.13 12.35 -0.02
N PHE A 227 8.56 12.32 1.23
CA PHE A 227 9.95 12.16 1.61
C PHE A 227 10.19 10.77 2.20
N PHE A 228 11.09 10.00 1.61
CA PHE A 228 11.48 8.67 2.07
C PHE A 228 12.93 8.70 2.53
N SER A 229 13.25 8.07 3.66
CA SER A 229 14.64 7.95 4.13
C SER A 229 14.86 6.77 5.07
N HIS A 230 16.11 6.35 5.26
CA HIS A 230 16.55 5.39 6.29
C HIS A 230 15.70 4.12 6.36
N HIS A 231 15.65 3.35 5.28
CA HIS A 231 14.84 2.15 5.19
C HIS A 231 15.30 1.20 4.07
N ASP A 232 15.13 -0.10 4.25
CA ASP A 232 15.55 -1.10 3.27
C ASP A 232 14.53 -1.24 2.12
N LYS A 233 13.30 -1.66 2.45
CA LYS A 233 12.27 -2.04 1.48
C LYS A 233 11.27 -0.91 1.26
N VAL A 234 11.56 0.02 0.36
CA VAL A 234 10.78 1.27 0.27
C VAL A 234 9.34 1.07 -0.21
N MET A 235 9.12 0.58 -1.43
CA MET A 235 7.77 0.40 -1.99
C MET A 235 7.65 -0.88 -2.81
N LEU A 236 6.63 -1.69 -2.52
CA LEU A 236 6.34 -2.93 -3.24
C LEU A 236 4.98 -2.85 -3.95
N PHE A 237 4.98 -3.03 -5.27
CA PHE A 237 3.75 -3.10 -6.07
C PHE A 237 3.58 -4.53 -6.61
N GLY A 238 2.62 -5.26 -6.04
CA GLY A 238 2.39 -6.70 -6.22
C GLY A 238 3.33 -7.53 -5.35
N HIS A 239 2.80 -8.51 -4.62
CA HIS A 239 3.56 -9.27 -3.60
C HIS A 239 4.10 -10.61 -4.11
N ASP A 240 3.39 -11.24 -5.04
CA ASP A 240 3.69 -12.56 -5.60
C ASP A 240 3.78 -12.47 -7.14
N ASP A 241 4.78 -13.15 -7.70
CA ASP A 241 5.05 -13.21 -9.14
C ASP A 241 3.95 -14.00 -9.90
N ASN A 242 3.19 -14.85 -9.20
CA ASN A 242 2.11 -15.66 -9.78
C ASN A 242 0.72 -15.07 -9.56
N ASN A 243 0.61 -13.95 -8.84
CA ASN A 243 -0.68 -13.35 -8.54
C ASN A 243 -1.19 -12.48 -9.70
N TYR A 244 -1.73 -13.10 -10.74
CA TYR A 244 -2.10 -12.41 -11.99
C TYR A 244 -3.17 -11.31 -11.85
N GLU A 245 -3.88 -11.21 -10.71
CA GLU A 245 -4.74 -10.06 -10.42
C GLU A 245 -3.95 -8.74 -10.35
N ASP A 246 -2.67 -8.82 -9.96
CA ASP A 246 -1.76 -7.67 -9.83
C ASP A 246 -1.41 -7.03 -11.19
N ARG A 247 -1.78 -7.66 -12.32
CA ARG A 247 -1.73 -7.02 -13.65
C ARG A 247 -2.59 -5.75 -13.73
N LYS A 248 -3.59 -5.63 -12.86
CA LYS A 248 -4.45 -4.44 -12.76
C LYS A 248 -3.77 -3.28 -12.02
N ILE A 249 -2.70 -3.53 -11.27
CA ILE A 249 -1.99 -2.49 -10.52
C ILE A 249 -1.51 -1.40 -11.48
N LYS A 250 -1.93 -0.18 -11.20
CA LYS A 250 -1.49 1.04 -11.90
C LYS A 250 -1.19 2.12 -10.88
N VAL A 251 0.09 2.47 -10.75
CA VAL A 251 0.57 3.44 -9.76
C VAL A 251 1.36 4.56 -10.44
N THR A 252 1.06 5.79 -10.04
CA THR A 252 1.87 6.97 -10.37
C THR A 252 2.75 7.31 -9.17
N VAL A 253 4.06 7.31 -9.36
CA VAL A 253 5.03 7.74 -8.35
C VAL A 253 5.62 9.04 -8.85
N ALA A 254 5.28 10.19 -8.26
CA ALA A 254 5.68 11.49 -8.80
C ALA A 254 6.10 12.55 -7.78
N PHE A 255 7.12 13.34 -8.10
CA PHE A 255 7.58 14.45 -7.25
C PHE A 255 8.06 14.02 -5.85
N ASN A 256 8.35 12.74 -5.63
CA ASN A 256 8.88 12.26 -4.36
C ASN A 256 10.38 12.53 -4.27
N ARG A 257 10.87 12.62 -3.04
CA ARG A 257 12.29 12.63 -2.73
C ARG A 257 12.65 11.35 -1.97
N PHE A 258 13.42 10.49 -2.65
CA PHE A 258 14.08 9.33 -2.08
C PHE A 258 15.45 9.77 -1.57
N GLY A 259 15.49 10.07 -0.27
CA GLY A 259 16.64 10.62 0.43
C GLY A 259 17.64 9.54 0.91
N PRO A 260 18.51 9.91 1.86
CA PRO A 260 19.62 9.06 2.28
C PRO A 260 19.16 7.81 3.06
N GLY A 261 20.01 6.78 3.06
CA GLY A 261 19.83 5.54 3.81
C GLY A 261 18.73 4.64 3.25
N LEU A 262 18.41 4.77 1.96
CA LEU A 262 17.47 3.89 1.28
C LEU A 262 18.21 2.78 0.53
N VAL A 263 17.84 1.52 0.75
CA VAL A 263 18.54 0.40 0.11
C VAL A 263 17.97 0.12 -1.28
N GLN A 264 16.65 -0.10 -1.38
CA GLN A 264 16.03 -0.63 -2.60
C GLN A 264 14.51 -0.36 -2.71
N ARG A 265 13.92 -0.81 -3.82
CA ARG A 265 12.47 -0.83 -4.09
C ARG A 265 11.82 0.55 -4.20
N MET A 266 12.32 1.41 -5.08
CA MET A 266 11.78 2.75 -5.31
C MET A 266 11.27 2.97 -6.76
N PRO A 267 10.25 2.24 -7.24
CA PRO A 267 9.55 1.10 -6.62
C PRO A 267 10.16 -0.25 -7.01
N ARG A 268 9.70 -1.34 -6.38
CA ARG A 268 9.78 -2.71 -6.93
C ARG A 268 8.41 -3.16 -7.42
N VAL A 269 8.29 -3.49 -8.70
CA VAL A 269 7.00 -3.78 -9.36
C VAL A 269 6.92 -5.23 -9.84
N ARG A 270 5.73 -5.82 -9.74
CA ARG A 270 5.39 -7.12 -10.32
C ARG A 270 4.11 -7.03 -11.13
N LEU A 271 4.12 -7.61 -12.35
CA LEU A 271 2.97 -7.76 -13.26
C LEU A 271 2.28 -6.47 -13.75
N GLY A 272 2.08 -5.49 -12.89
CA GLY A 272 1.36 -4.25 -13.15
C GLY A 272 2.23 -3.17 -13.80
N TYR A 273 1.77 -1.94 -13.66
CA TYR A 273 2.31 -0.76 -14.32
C TYR A 273 2.67 0.34 -13.32
N ALA A 274 3.87 0.90 -13.46
CA ALA A 274 4.31 2.08 -12.72
C ALA A 274 4.77 3.20 -13.67
N HIS A 275 4.17 4.39 -13.54
CA HIS A 275 4.72 5.61 -14.10
C HIS A 275 5.47 6.37 -13.00
N VAL A 276 6.79 6.44 -13.16
CA VAL A 276 7.73 7.04 -12.21
C VAL A 276 8.20 8.37 -12.80
N ALA A 277 7.64 9.48 -12.32
CA ALA A 277 7.77 10.80 -12.96
C ALA A 277 8.35 11.89 -12.05
N ASN A 278 9.40 12.61 -12.48
CA ASN A 278 9.97 13.74 -11.74
C ASN A 278 10.29 13.49 -10.26
N ASN A 279 10.78 12.28 -9.91
CA ASN A 279 11.26 11.97 -8.57
C ASN A 279 12.77 12.20 -8.45
N ARG A 280 13.21 12.57 -7.24
CA ARG A 280 14.64 12.73 -6.90
C ARG A 280 15.12 11.49 -6.15
N TYR A 281 16.23 10.91 -6.59
CA TYR A 281 16.87 9.75 -5.98
C TYR A 281 18.29 10.10 -5.54
N GLU A 282 18.59 9.84 -4.27
CA GLU A 282 19.87 10.16 -3.66
C GLU A 282 20.47 8.90 -3.04
N GLN A 283 21.56 8.40 -3.63
CA GLN A 283 22.44 7.40 -3.00
C GLN A 283 21.76 6.10 -2.52
N TRP A 284 21.07 5.38 -3.41
CA TRP A 284 20.51 4.06 -3.09
C TRP A 284 21.60 3.04 -2.74
N GLU A 285 21.38 2.15 -1.77
CA GLU A 285 22.42 1.19 -1.34
C GLU A 285 22.45 -0.14 -2.14
N MET A 286 21.44 -0.41 -2.99
CA MET A 286 21.44 -1.59 -3.87
C MET A 286 20.93 -1.28 -5.28
N TYR A 287 19.72 -0.76 -5.40
CA TYR A 287 19.15 -0.28 -6.68
C TYR A 287 18.01 0.71 -6.40
N ALA A 288 17.66 1.55 -7.38
CA ALA A 288 16.49 2.43 -7.24
C ALA A 288 15.20 1.72 -7.71
N ILE A 289 15.11 1.42 -9.00
CA ILE A 289 13.89 0.89 -9.64
C ILE A 289 14.08 -0.60 -9.94
N GLY A 290 13.12 -1.45 -9.57
CA GLY A 290 13.24 -2.88 -9.83
C GLY A 290 11.93 -3.61 -10.06
N GLY A 291 12.02 -4.93 -10.27
CA GLY A 291 10.83 -5.74 -10.49
C GLY A 291 11.10 -7.17 -10.92
N SER A 292 10.05 -7.99 -10.81
CA SER A 292 9.94 -9.38 -11.27
C SER A 292 8.62 -9.58 -12.03
N ALA A 293 8.47 -10.71 -12.73
CA ALA A 293 7.21 -11.09 -13.40
C ALA A 293 6.66 -10.03 -14.39
N ASP A 294 7.48 -9.60 -15.35
CA ASP A 294 7.06 -8.77 -16.51
C ASP A 294 6.25 -7.50 -16.18
N PRO A 295 6.73 -6.62 -15.27
CA PRO A 295 6.07 -5.36 -15.02
C PRO A 295 6.39 -4.36 -16.14
N THR A 296 5.49 -3.42 -16.37
CA THR A 296 5.78 -2.25 -17.21
C THR A 296 6.19 -1.07 -16.34
N ILE A 297 7.38 -0.51 -16.59
CA ILE A 297 7.91 0.62 -15.84
C ILE A 297 8.29 1.73 -16.82
N PHE A 298 7.67 2.90 -16.64
CA PHE A 298 8.02 4.09 -17.37
C PHE A 298 8.64 5.13 -16.42
N SER A 299 9.95 5.30 -16.54
CA SER A 299 10.73 6.34 -15.87
C SER A 299 10.77 7.58 -16.76
N GLU A 300 10.21 8.69 -16.29
CA GLU A 300 10.13 9.94 -17.05
C GLU A 300 10.58 11.15 -16.23
N GLY A 301 11.61 11.85 -16.68
CA GLY A 301 12.04 13.12 -16.11
C GLY A 301 12.54 13.02 -14.67
N ASN A 302 13.07 11.89 -14.19
CA ASN A 302 13.60 11.73 -12.84
C ASN A 302 15.04 12.26 -12.73
N TYR A 303 15.52 12.46 -11.50
CA TYR A 303 16.88 12.89 -11.22
C TYR A 303 17.57 11.87 -10.30
N PHE A 304 18.56 11.16 -10.86
CA PHE A 304 19.26 10.07 -10.19
C PHE A 304 20.69 10.48 -9.86
N VAL A 305 21.02 10.52 -8.57
CA VAL A 305 22.39 10.67 -8.07
C VAL A 305 22.85 9.33 -7.54
N ALA A 306 23.67 8.63 -8.31
CA ALA A 306 24.22 7.35 -7.87
C ALA A 306 25.16 7.52 -6.65
N PRO A 307 25.27 6.50 -5.78
CA PRO A 307 26.30 6.43 -4.74
C PRO A 307 27.71 6.52 -5.31
N ASN A 308 28.70 6.79 -4.47
CA ASN A 308 30.11 6.79 -4.90
C ASN A 308 30.64 5.39 -5.22
N ASN A 309 30.03 4.33 -4.67
CA ASN A 309 30.41 2.96 -4.96
C ASN A 309 30.25 2.64 -6.47
N PRO A 310 31.31 2.21 -7.18
CA PRO A 310 31.25 1.89 -8.61
C PRO A 310 30.35 0.70 -8.95
N ASP A 311 30.09 -0.20 -8.00
CA ASP A 311 29.28 -1.40 -8.23
C ASP A 311 27.77 -1.14 -8.17
N ILE A 312 27.37 0.09 -7.79
CA ILE A 312 25.98 0.45 -7.45
C ILE A 312 25.52 1.65 -8.30
N LYS A 313 25.94 1.69 -9.57
CA LYS A 313 25.61 2.78 -10.51
C LYS A 313 24.32 2.54 -11.29
N GLN A 314 23.96 1.27 -11.49
CA GLN A 314 22.76 0.93 -12.24
C GLN A 314 21.51 1.25 -11.43
N VAL A 315 20.63 2.10 -12.00
CA VAL A 315 19.33 2.46 -11.41
C VAL A 315 18.40 1.25 -11.33
N THR A 316 18.50 0.35 -12.31
CA THR A 316 17.53 -0.72 -12.56
C THR A 316 17.98 -2.10 -12.08
N LYS A 317 17.12 -2.86 -11.40
CA LYS A 317 17.36 -4.27 -11.04
C LYS A 317 16.21 -5.17 -11.48
N ARG A 318 16.50 -6.15 -12.34
CA ARG A 318 15.56 -7.24 -12.65
C ARG A 318 15.82 -8.40 -11.70
N GLU A 319 14.78 -8.87 -11.05
CA GLU A 319 14.82 -10.07 -10.20
C GLU A 319 14.64 -11.34 -11.06
N THR A 320 15.43 -11.45 -12.13
CA THR A 320 15.52 -12.63 -13.00
C THR A 320 16.79 -12.55 -13.84
N THR A 321 17.33 -13.70 -14.24
CA THR A 321 18.49 -13.79 -15.14
C THR A 321 18.09 -13.81 -16.61
N ASN A 322 16.90 -14.31 -16.95
CA ASN A 322 16.46 -14.57 -18.32
C ASN A 322 15.06 -13.97 -18.61
N GLY A 323 14.71 -13.83 -19.89
CA GLY A 323 13.36 -13.45 -20.34
C GLY A 323 12.97 -11.97 -20.17
N TRP A 324 13.71 -11.18 -19.39
CA TRP A 324 13.37 -9.79 -19.11
C TRP A 324 13.54 -8.81 -20.28
N LYS A 325 14.23 -9.20 -21.36
CA LYS A 325 14.47 -8.32 -22.51
C LYS A 325 13.18 -7.84 -23.18
N ASN A 326 12.09 -8.60 -23.03
CA ASN A 326 10.76 -8.23 -23.54
C ASN A 326 9.98 -7.32 -22.58
N TRP A 327 10.39 -7.21 -21.32
CA TRP A 327 9.72 -6.39 -20.32
C TRP A 327 9.88 -4.92 -20.67
N LYS A 328 8.77 -4.17 -20.61
CA LYS A 328 8.70 -2.79 -21.07
C LYS A 328 9.21 -1.81 -20.02
N TRP A 329 10.52 -1.61 -19.98
CA TRP A 329 11.18 -0.70 -19.05
C TRP A 329 11.83 0.42 -19.85
N ARG A 330 11.30 1.63 -19.73
CA ARG A 330 11.75 2.78 -20.52
C ARG A 330 12.12 3.94 -19.61
N SER A 331 13.13 4.69 -20.06
CA SER A 331 13.61 5.93 -19.46
C SER A 331 13.50 7.03 -20.51
N SER A 332 13.00 8.20 -20.12
CA SER A 332 12.84 9.36 -21.00
C SER A 332 13.09 10.65 -20.22
N ARG A 333 13.96 11.52 -20.71
CA ARG A 333 14.30 12.83 -20.09
C ARG A 333 14.83 12.72 -18.64
N ASP A 334 15.25 11.54 -18.22
CA ASP A 334 15.87 11.33 -16.92
C ASP A 334 17.27 11.98 -16.91
N LYS A 335 17.62 12.59 -15.77
CA LYS A 335 18.94 13.14 -15.51
C LYS A 335 19.73 12.17 -14.64
N PHE A 336 20.86 11.71 -15.15
CA PHE A 336 21.79 10.83 -14.44
C PHE A 336 23.02 11.60 -13.98
N VAL A 337 23.42 11.40 -12.73
CA VAL A 337 24.54 12.06 -12.07
C VAL A 337 25.41 11.02 -11.36
N ASN A 338 26.70 11.31 -11.25
CA ASN A 338 27.69 10.43 -10.60
C ASN A 338 27.79 9.03 -11.21
N GLY A 339 27.66 8.93 -12.54
CA GLY A 339 27.74 7.67 -13.27
C GLY A 339 26.47 6.81 -13.21
N ALA A 340 25.36 7.32 -12.65
CA ALA A 340 24.08 6.63 -12.71
C ALA A 340 23.71 6.27 -14.17
N TYR A 341 23.04 5.15 -14.38
CA TYR A 341 22.48 4.81 -15.69
C TYR A 341 21.26 3.88 -15.57
N PHE A 342 20.40 3.96 -16.57
CA PHE A 342 19.21 3.12 -16.70
C PHE A 342 19.40 2.15 -17.87
N VAL A 343 19.09 0.87 -17.67
CA VAL A 343 19.11 -0.14 -18.75
C VAL A 343 17.68 -0.35 -19.24
N PRO A 344 17.30 0.11 -20.45
CA PRO A 344 15.96 -0.07 -21.00
C PRO A 344 15.75 -1.46 -21.61
N SER A 345 14.48 -1.86 -21.77
CA SER A 345 14.07 -3.12 -22.42
C SER A 345 12.65 -3.02 -22.98
N GLY A 346 12.26 -4.01 -23.81
CA GLY A 346 10.91 -4.20 -24.34
C GLY A 346 10.46 -3.15 -25.35
N TYR A 347 9.94 -3.57 -26.51
CA TYR A 347 9.44 -2.67 -27.56
C TYR A 347 7.96 -2.28 -27.34
N GLY A 348 7.52 -1.24 -28.06
CA GLY A 348 6.15 -0.73 -27.99
C GLY A 348 5.97 0.44 -27.01
N THR A 349 4.72 0.91 -26.88
CA THR A 349 4.40 2.05 -26.03
C THR A 349 4.47 1.70 -24.54
N THR A 350 5.06 2.61 -23.77
CA THR A 350 5.03 2.64 -22.29
C THR A 350 4.27 3.83 -21.76
N ALA A 351 3.56 4.56 -22.63
CA ALA A 351 2.76 5.70 -22.21
C ALA A 351 1.73 5.25 -21.15
N PRO A 352 1.47 6.06 -20.12
CA PRO A 352 0.60 5.67 -19.01
C PRO A 352 -0.86 5.47 -19.41
N GLY A 353 -1.26 5.92 -20.61
CA GLY A 353 -2.65 5.85 -21.05
C GLY A 353 -3.57 6.70 -20.17
N TYR A 354 -3.05 7.78 -19.61
CA TYR A 354 -3.83 8.71 -18.79
C TYR A 354 -4.99 9.29 -19.57
N THR A 355 -6.13 9.43 -18.90
CA THR A 355 -7.18 10.31 -19.38
C THR A 355 -6.70 11.77 -19.33
N LYS A 356 -7.41 12.67 -20.02
CA LYS A 356 -7.08 14.10 -19.99
C LYS A 356 -7.03 14.67 -18.55
N PRO A 357 -7.96 14.34 -17.63
CA PRO A 357 -7.87 14.78 -16.23
C PRO A 357 -6.71 14.18 -15.42
N GLN A 358 -6.27 12.96 -15.76
CA GLN A 358 -5.13 12.31 -15.11
C GLN A 358 -3.78 12.86 -15.58
N SER A 359 -3.75 13.39 -16.81
CA SER A 359 -2.53 13.84 -17.47
C SER A 359 -1.92 15.06 -16.77
N PHE A 360 -0.59 15.08 -16.67
CA PHE A 360 0.17 16.21 -16.16
C PHE A 360 1.47 16.36 -16.95
N LYS A 361 2.00 17.59 -16.99
CA LYS A 361 3.27 17.86 -17.67
C LYS A 361 4.42 17.34 -16.81
N VAL A 362 5.14 16.35 -17.33
CA VAL A 362 6.40 15.89 -16.76
C VAL A 362 7.52 16.83 -17.24
N ALA A 363 8.31 17.38 -16.32
CA ALA A 363 9.44 18.26 -16.62
C ALA A 363 10.70 17.47 -17.00
N ASP A 364 11.74 18.17 -17.50
CA ASP A 364 13.07 17.57 -17.65
C ASP A 364 13.66 17.20 -16.28
N GLY A 365 14.42 16.11 -16.21
CA GLY A 365 15.07 15.64 -14.98
C GLY A 365 15.89 16.70 -14.27
N ALA A 366 16.53 17.63 -15.00
CA ALA A 366 17.33 18.69 -14.40
C ALA A 366 16.52 19.64 -13.49
N MET A 367 15.20 19.75 -13.66
CA MET A 367 14.33 20.62 -12.85
C MET A 367 13.87 19.97 -11.55
N VAL A 368 14.00 18.65 -11.42
CA VAL A 368 13.50 17.88 -10.28
C VAL A 368 14.00 18.35 -8.92
N PRO A 369 15.28 18.74 -8.72
CA PRO A 369 15.73 19.27 -7.42
C PRO A 369 14.90 20.47 -6.93
N ALA A 370 14.43 21.33 -7.83
CA ALA A 370 13.55 22.44 -7.50
C ALA A 370 12.10 21.95 -7.24
N LEU A 371 11.57 21.10 -8.13
CA LEU A 371 10.19 20.60 -8.08
C LEU A 371 9.88 19.72 -6.86
N THR A 372 10.91 19.13 -6.25
CA THR A 372 10.83 18.22 -5.09
C THR A 372 11.42 18.83 -3.82
N SER A 373 11.74 20.13 -3.84
CA SER A 373 12.36 20.83 -2.70
C SER A 373 11.50 20.85 -1.44
N ASP A 374 10.18 20.70 -1.60
CA ASP A 374 9.17 20.68 -0.54
C ASP A 374 8.61 19.29 -0.24
N ALA A 375 9.25 18.22 -0.73
CA ALA A 375 8.80 16.86 -0.46
C ALA A 375 8.79 16.55 1.05
N GLY A 376 7.74 15.86 1.51
CA GLY A 376 7.44 15.59 2.90
C GLY A 376 6.38 16.55 3.50
N PRO A 377 6.09 16.43 4.81
CA PRO A 377 5.08 17.24 5.47
C PRO A 377 5.42 18.73 5.46
N LEU A 378 4.45 19.54 5.06
CA LEU A 378 4.59 21.00 4.98
C LEU A 378 4.36 21.66 6.35
N SER A 379 5.20 22.63 6.68
CA SER A 379 4.98 23.54 7.82
C SER A 379 3.95 24.61 7.46
N CYS A 380 2.66 24.26 7.53
CA CYS A 380 1.56 25.17 7.22
C CYS A 380 1.11 25.93 8.47
N THR A 381 1.37 27.24 8.55
CA THR A 381 0.87 28.11 9.63
C THR A 381 -0.24 29.03 9.13
N THR A 382 -1.34 29.15 9.87
CA THR A 382 -2.34 30.21 9.65
C THR A 382 -1.80 31.53 10.18
N SER A 383 -2.09 32.65 9.50
CA SER A 383 -1.90 33.96 10.12
C SER A 383 -2.83 34.07 11.33
N ARG A 384 -2.37 34.67 12.44
CA ARG A 384 -3.13 34.82 13.71
C ARG A 384 -4.56 35.39 13.52
N ALA A 385 -4.84 36.09 12.43
CA ALA A 385 -6.15 36.64 12.11
C ALA A 385 -7.21 35.57 11.72
N VAL A 386 -6.80 34.37 11.27
CA VAL A 386 -7.71 33.32 10.81
C VAL A 386 -8.13 32.36 11.93
N GLU A 387 -7.31 32.20 12.99
CA GLU A 387 -7.65 31.36 14.16
C GLU A 387 -8.94 31.82 14.86
N ALA A 388 -9.21 33.13 14.86
CA ALA A 388 -10.41 33.70 15.50
C ALA A 388 -11.73 33.38 14.75
N LEU A 389 -11.67 33.01 13.47
CA LEU A 389 -12.86 32.76 12.63
C LEU A 389 -13.26 31.28 12.52
N VAL A 390 -12.43 30.37 13.03
CA VAL A 390 -12.66 28.90 12.95
C VAL A 390 -13.08 28.30 14.30
N SER A 391 -13.37 29.14 15.29
CA SER A 391 -13.87 28.68 16.59
C SER A 391 -15.30 28.11 16.48
N PRO A 392 -15.58 26.88 16.93
CA PRO A 392 -16.95 26.36 16.98
C PRO A 392 -17.77 27.11 18.02
N SER A 393 -19.06 27.31 17.71
CA SER A 393 -20.08 27.85 18.63
C SER A 393 -20.21 27.03 19.92
N PRO A 394 -20.69 27.63 21.02
CA PRO A 394 -20.44 27.13 22.37
C PRO A 394 -21.34 25.96 22.76
N GLN A 395 -20.76 24.94 23.40
CA GLN A 395 -21.47 23.92 24.17
C GLN A 395 -21.65 24.37 25.64
N PRO A 396 -22.69 23.87 26.35
CA PRO A 396 -23.12 24.38 27.66
C PRO A 396 -22.11 24.11 28.78
N PRO A 397 -22.17 24.86 29.91
CA PRO A 397 -21.06 24.96 30.83
C PRO A 397 -20.94 23.71 31.71
N ALA A 398 -19.72 23.14 31.78
CA ALA A 398 -19.32 22.23 32.83
C ALA A 398 -18.43 22.97 33.84
N ILE A 399 -18.69 22.67 35.10
CA ILE A 399 -18.30 23.36 36.32
C ILE A 399 -16.78 23.42 36.50
N SER A 400 -16.32 24.60 36.91
CA SER A 400 -14.95 24.94 37.27
C SER A 400 -14.41 24.10 38.45
N SER A 401 -13.17 23.63 38.35
CA SER A 401 -12.30 23.57 39.51
C SER A 401 -10.87 23.96 39.12
N ILE A 402 -10.35 24.84 39.95
CA ILE A 402 -9.07 25.56 39.87
C ILE A 402 -8.00 24.73 40.59
N PHE A 403 -6.76 24.68 40.08
CA PHE A 403 -5.47 24.86 40.82
C PHE A 403 -4.25 24.51 39.91
N PRO A 404 -3.03 25.03 40.21
CA PRO A 404 -2.06 25.58 39.24
C PRO A 404 -0.83 24.65 39.02
N PRO A 405 0.16 25.05 38.20
CA PRO A 405 1.11 24.14 37.58
C PRO A 405 2.43 23.92 38.34
N ALA A 406 2.97 22.71 38.11
CA ALA A 406 4.37 22.29 37.95
C ALA A 406 5.52 23.00 38.70
N LEU A 407 6.42 22.18 39.28
CA LEU A 407 7.85 22.11 38.91
C LEU A 407 8.60 21.08 39.78
N GLY A 408 9.48 20.27 39.17
CA GLY A 408 10.38 19.38 39.90
C GLY A 408 11.10 18.39 38.97
N CYS A 409 12.35 18.71 38.62
CA CYS A 409 13.27 17.91 37.83
C CYS A 409 14.03 16.88 38.71
N VAL A 410 14.65 15.90 38.04
CA VAL A 410 15.85 15.10 38.40
C VAL A 410 15.65 13.58 38.46
N ARG A 411 16.44 12.90 37.62
CA ARG A 411 16.69 11.46 37.51
C ARG A 411 17.41 10.90 38.75
N ARG A 412 17.07 9.68 39.13
CA ARG A 412 17.87 8.44 38.98
C ARG A 412 17.24 7.36 39.86
N TYR A 413 16.91 6.20 39.29
CA TYR A 413 17.19 4.90 39.91
C TYR A 413 17.20 3.83 38.80
N HIS A 414 18.32 3.12 38.70
CA HIS A 414 18.35 1.77 38.15
C HIS A 414 17.57 0.87 39.11
N ASP A 415 16.69 0.01 38.60
CA ASP A 415 16.14 -1.11 39.34
C ASP A 415 16.48 -2.43 38.65
N GLY A 416 17.04 -3.33 39.45
CA GLY A 416 17.73 -4.52 38.98
C GLY A 416 16.79 -5.67 38.62
N ARG A 417 16.98 -6.15 37.37
CA ARG A 417 16.95 -7.55 36.90
C ARG A 417 15.58 -8.16 36.53
N PRO A 418 15.55 -9.20 35.65
CA PRO A 418 16.65 -9.77 34.87
C PRO A 418 16.58 -9.43 33.38
N ARG A 419 17.75 -9.26 32.77
CA ARG A 419 17.89 -9.33 31.31
C ARG A 419 17.47 -10.73 30.89
N GLY A 420 16.29 -10.85 30.28
CA GLY A 420 15.93 -12.02 29.47
C GLY A 420 16.90 -12.15 28.28
N PRO A 421 17.16 -13.37 27.79
CA PRO A 421 18.30 -13.65 26.94
C PRO A 421 18.25 -12.89 25.61
N LEU A 422 19.43 -12.56 25.14
CA LEU A 422 19.77 -11.88 23.91
C LEU A 422 19.47 -12.73 22.66
N TRP A 423 18.31 -13.42 22.57
CA TRP A 423 17.89 -14.16 21.38
C TRP A 423 16.36 -14.27 21.27
N ARG A 424 15.76 -13.48 20.37
CA ARG A 424 14.68 -13.94 19.45
C ARG A 424 14.46 -12.93 18.32
N GLY A 425 15.36 -12.99 17.33
CA GLY A 425 14.96 -12.86 15.92
C GLY A 425 14.36 -14.19 15.46
N LYS A 426 13.41 -14.15 14.51
CA LYS A 426 12.65 -15.30 13.95
C LYS A 426 11.92 -16.15 15.02
N LYS A 427 10.61 -16.36 14.87
CA LYS A 427 9.92 -17.41 15.63
C LYS A 427 10.47 -18.76 15.12
N LEU A 428 11.53 -19.26 15.75
CA LEU A 428 12.09 -20.57 15.44
C LEU A 428 10.98 -21.61 15.68
N ILE A 429 10.62 -22.33 14.62
CA ILE A 429 9.86 -23.58 14.71
C ILE A 429 10.56 -24.46 15.74
N GLY A 430 9.81 -24.99 16.71
CA GLY A 430 10.34 -25.88 17.73
C GLY A 430 11.04 -27.08 17.10
N LYS A 431 12.09 -27.61 17.73
CA LYS A 431 12.84 -28.75 17.17
C LYS A 431 11.94 -29.96 16.90
N GLU A 432 10.97 -30.20 17.77
CA GLU A 432 9.97 -31.27 17.63
C GLU A 432 9.03 -31.02 16.44
N ALA A 433 8.52 -29.79 16.29
CA ALA A 433 7.71 -29.42 15.14
C ALA A 433 8.50 -29.55 13.82
N LEU A 434 9.76 -29.11 13.79
CA LEU A 434 10.62 -29.23 12.61
C LEU A 434 10.90 -30.70 12.26
N PHE A 435 11.20 -31.52 13.27
CA PHE A 435 11.37 -32.96 13.10
C PHE A 435 10.11 -33.60 12.52
N VAL A 436 8.94 -33.22 13.04
CA VAL A 436 7.65 -33.72 12.54
C VAL A 436 7.40 -33.29 11.10
N ILE A 437 7.63 -32.03 10.73
CA ILE A 437 7.48 -31.56 9.34
C ILE A 437 8.35 -32.37 8.39
N LEU A 438 9.63 -32.55 8.73
CA LEU A 438 10.56 -33.32 7.92
C LEU A 438 10.13 -34.80 7.82
N GLY A 439 9.66 -35.39 8.91
CA GLY A 439 9.15 -36.76 8.93
C GLY A 439 7.88 -36.95 8.10
N LEU A 440 6.90 -36.04 8.23
CA LEU A 440 5.67 -36.05 7.43
C LEU A 440 5.99 -35.96 5.93
N LYS A 441 6.93 -35.08 5.55
CA LYS A 441 7.37 -34.94 4.16
C LYS A 441 8.16 -36.15 3.66
N ARG A 442 8.97 -36.77 4.52
CA ARG A 442 9.76 -37.97 4.19
C ARG A 442 8.87 -39.19 3.92
N PHE A 443 7.78 -39.34 4.68
CA PHE A 443 6.90 -40.50 4.57
C PHE A 443 5.65 -40.23 3.73
N LYS A 444 5.56 -39.09 3.02
CA LYS A 444 4.35 -38.67 2.30
C LYS A 444 3.85 -39.68 1.25
N ASP A 445 4.76 -40.46 0.67
CA ASP A 445 4.47 -41.44 -0.38
C ASP A 445 4.24 -42.88 0.17
N ASP A 446 4.36 -43.08 1.49
CA ASP A 446 4.18 -44.37 2.16
C ASP A 446 3.16 -44.23 3.30
N ASN A 447 1.89 -44.55 3.01
CA ASN A 447 0.78 -44.33 3.94
C ASN A 447 0.93 -45.12 5.25
N GLU A 448 1.47 -46.34 5.23
CA GLU A 448 1.67 -47.13 6.45
C GLU A 448 2.72 -46.50 7.36
N LYS A 449 3.87 -46.07 6.79
CA LYS A 449 4.91 -45.38 7.56
C LYS A 449 4.44 -44.01 8.04
N LEU A 450 3.67 -43.29 7.23
CA LEU A 450 3.13 -41.99 7.59
C LEU A 450 2.15 -42.08 8.77
N ASP A 451 1.21 -43.03 8.74
CA ASP A 451 0.25 -43.22 9.83
C ASP A 451 0.94 -43.68 11.12
N LYS A 452 1.95 -44.56 11.01
CA LYS A 452 2.79 -44.94 12.14
C LYS A 452 3.53 -43.73 12.71
N PHE A 453 4.07 -42.85 11.85
CA PHE A 453 4.78 -41.63 12.26
C PHE A 453 3.84 -40.63 12.94
N ILE A 454 2.62 -40.45 12.43
CA ILE A 454 1.59 -39.60 13.04
C ILE A 454 1.27 -40.07 14.46
N LYS A 455 1.01 -41.37 14.64
CA LYS A 455 0.67 -41.95 15.96
C LYS A 455 1.80 -41.82 16.98
N THR A 456 3.05 -41.95 16.53
CA THR A 456 4.22 -42.00 17.43
C THR A 456 4.82 -40.64 17.74
N HIS A 457 4.75 -39.68 16.80
CA HIS A 457 5.44 -38.39 16.91
C HIS A 457 4.49 -37.19 16.85
N VAL A 458 3.51 -37.19 15.95
CA VAL A 458 2.59 -36.04 15.80
C VAL A 458 1.68 -35.91 17.01
N LEU A 459 1.05 -37.01 17.45
CA LEU A 459 0.12 -36.99 18.60
C LEU A 459 0.77 -36.62 19.94
N ARG A 460 2.11 -36.62 20.03
CA ARG A 460 2.86 -36.21 21.23
C ARG A 460 3.22 -34.73 21.24
N LEU A 461 2.97 -34.01 20.14
CA LEU A 461 3.26 -32.60 20.05
C LEU A 461 2.34 -31.79 20.99
N LEU A 462 2.90 -30.71 21.53
CA LEU A 462 2.09 -29.71 22.21
C LEU A 462 1.18 -28.99 21.22
N LYS A 463 0.07 -28.42 21.71
CA LYS A 463 -0.87 -27.62 20.91
C LYS A 463 -0.16 -26.60 20.00
N LEU A 464 0.80 -25.85 20.55
CA LEU A 464 1.53 -24.82 19.80
C LEU A 464 2.39 -25.41 18.67
N ASP A 465 2.97 -26.59 18.88
CA ASP A 465 3.78 -27.28 17.88
C ASP A 465 2.90 -27.88 16.78
N MET A 466 1.77 -28.50 17.11
CA MET A 466 0.81 -29.01 16.12
C MET A 466 0.31 -27.91 15.17
N VAL A 467 -0.06 -26.75 15.72
CA VAL A 467 -0.48 -25.58 14.92
C VAL A 467 0.68 -25.04 14.09
N SER A 468 1.90 -25.02 14.65
CA SER A 468 3.09 -24.59 13.88
C SER A 468 3.41 -25.53 12.71
N VAL A 469 3.20 -26.84 12.89
CA VAL A 469 3.35 -27.84 11.82
C VAL A 469 2.31 -27.61 10.73
N LEU A 470 1.03 -27.43 11.08
CA LEU A 470 -0.04 -27.14 10.10
C LEU A 470 0.30 -25.91 9.27
N ASN A 471 0.56 -24.78 9.93
CA ASN A 471 0.83 -23.51 9.26
C ASN A 471 2.08 -23.58 8.36
N GLU A 472 3.12 -24.31 8.79
CA GLU A 472 4.33 -24.47 7.97
C GLU A 472 4.10 -25.38 6.76
N LEU A 473 3.27 -26.42 6.88
CA LEU A 473 2.87 -27.25 5.74
C LEU A 473 2.01 -26.45 4.75
N GLU A 474 1.09 -25.62 5.23
CA GLU A 474 0.32 -24.70 4.39
C GLU A 474 1.23 -23.69 3.67
N ARG A 475 2.18 -23.08 4.39
CA ARG A 475 3.17 -22.14 3.84
C ARG A 475 4.06 -22.78 2.77
N GLN A 476 4.41 -24.04 2.93
CA GLN A 476 5.17 -24.82 1.94
C GLN A 476 4.27 -25.41 0.84
N GLU A 477 2.98 -25.13 0.89
CA GLU A 477 1.95 -25.68 0.02
C GLU A 477 1.94 -27.23 -0.06
N GLU A 478 2.26 -27.90 1.04
CA GLU A 478 2.14 -29.35 1.19
C GLU A 478 0.69 -29.72 1.56
N VAL A 479 -0.26 -29.34 0.69
CA VAL A 479 -1.71 -29.31 0.98
C VAL A 479 -2.25 -30.67 1.46
N SER A 480 -1.84 -31.78 0.83
CA SER A 480 -2.28 -33.12 1.24
C SER A 480 -1.84 -33.47 2.68
N LEU A 481 -0.65 -33.02 3.09
CA LEU A 481 -0.15 -33.23 4.45
C LEU A 481 -0.80 -32.26 5.44
N ALA A 482 -1.04 -31.02 5.02
CA ALA A 482 -1.74 -30.02 5.81
C ALA A 482 -3.16 -30.48 6.17
N VAL A 483 -3.91 -31.01 5.20
CA VAL A 483 -5.24 -31.61 5.44
C VAL A 483 -5.17 -32.78 6.43
N LYS A 484 -4.17 -33.67 6.30
CA LYS A 484 -3.96 -34.76 7.28
C LYS A 484 -3.66 -34.22 8.68
N MET A 485 -2.80 -33.20 8.78
CA MET A 485 -2.47 -32.55 10.05
C MET A 485 -3.69 -31.86 10.67
N PHE A 486 -4.51 -31.21 9.86
CA PHE A 486 -5.77 -30.58 10.29
C PHE A 486 -6.75 -31.61 10.85
N ARG A 487 -6.93 -32.75 10.17
CA ARG A 487 -7.75 -33.87 10.68
C ARG A 487 -7.24 -34.44 12.00
N VAL A 488 -5.93 -34.40 12.25
CA VAL A 488 -5.34 -34.77 13.56
C VAL A 488 -5.69 -33.73 14.61
N ILE A 489 -5.61 -32.45 14.28
CA ILE A 489 -5.97 -31.33 15.16
C ILE A 489 -7.45 -31.36 15.53
N GLN A 490 -8.36 -31.62 14.57
CA GLN A 490 -9.81 -31.74 14.83
C GLN A 490 -10.16 -32.80 15.88
N LYS A 491 -9.32 -33.82 16.05
CA LYS A 491 -9.52 -34.89 17.04
C LYS A 491 -8.93 -34.58 18.41
N GLN A 492 -8.28 -33.43 18.60
CA GLN A 492 -7.69 -33.06 19.89
C GLN A 492 -8.73 -32.40 20.80
N ASP A 493 -8.69 -32.71 22.09
CA ASP A 493 -9.64 -32.17 23.08
C ASP A 493 -9.62 -30.63 23.19
N TRP A 494 -8.50 -30.00 22.82
CA TRP A 494 -8.34 -28.55 22.86
C TRP A 494 -8.79 -27.84 21.58
N TYR A 495 -9.18 -28.59 20.55
CA TYR A 495 -9.68 -28.04 19.29
C TYR A 495 -10.98 -27.28 19.54
N LYS A 496 -11.08 -26.12 18.88
CA LYS A 496 -12.30 -25.33 18.83
C LYS A 496 -12.59 -25.05 17.36
N PRO A 497 -13.80 -25.34 16.88
CA PRO A 497 -14.24 -24.96 15.55
C PRO A 497 -13.91 -23.50 15.26
N ASP A 498 -13.19 -23.26 14.17
CA ASP A 498 -12.80 -21.92 13.73
C ASP A 498 -12.76 -21.88 12.19
N VAL A 499 -13.54 -20.96 11.60
CA VAL A 499 -13.60 -20.73 10.16
C VAL A 499 -12.20 -20.54 9.56
N PHE A 500 -11.27 -19.91 10.30
CA PHE A 500 -9.92 -19.65 9.83
C PHE A 500 -9.09 -20.91 9.57
N LEU A 501 -9.32 -21.99 10.33
CA LEU A 501 -8.60 -23.26 10.12
C LEU A 501 -9.07 -23.98 8.86
N TYR A 502 -10.29 -23.71 8.41
CA TYR A 502 -10.85 -24.25 7.17
C TYR A 502 -10.52 -23.39 5.95
N LYS A 503 -10.62 -22.06 6.09
CA LYS A 503 -10.51 -21.09 4.99
C LYS A 503 -9.24 -21.30 4.15
N ASP A 504 -8.08 -21.30 4.79
CA ASP A 504 -6.79 -21.34 4.09
C ASP A 504 -6.59 -22.70 3.38
N LEU A 505 -7.02 -23.81 3.99
CA LEU A 505 -7.01 -25.15 3.38
C LEU A 505 -7.97 -25.26 2.20
N ILE A 506 -9.21 -24.79 2.35
CA ILE A 506 -10.25 -24.83 1.31
C ILE A 506 -9.81 -24.03 0.08
N ILE A 507 -9.32 -22.80 0.28
CA ILE A 507 -8.81 -21.97 -0.81
C ILE A 507 -7.60 -22.64 -1.48
N SER A 508 -6.68 -23.21 -0.68
CA SER A 508 -5.50 -23.88 -1.23
C SER A 508 -5.86 -25.14 -2.04
N LEU A 509 -6.89 -25.89 -1.64
CA LEU A 509 -7.39 -27.06 -2.38
C LEU A 509 -8.10 -26.64 -3.67
N ALA A 510 -8.92 -25.58 -3.61
CA ALA A 510 -9.61 -25.04 -4.78
C ALA A 510 -8.62 -24.57 -5.86
N ARG A 511 -7.55 -23.87 -5.46
CA ARG A 511 -6.45 -23.45 -6.37
C ARG A 511 -5.71 -24.62 -7.00
N ARG A 512 -5.63 -25.76 -6.30
CA ARG A 512 -5.04 -27.01 -6.81
C ARG A 512 -6.02 -27.92 -7.52
N LYS A 513 -7.24 -27.43 -7.79
CA LYS A 513 -8.30 -28.14 -8.52
C LYS A 513 -8.76 -29.43 -7.84
N LYS A 514 -8.55 -29.54 -6.53
CA LYS A 514 -8.97 -30.70 -5.72
C LYS A 514 -10.37 -30.46 -5.15
N MET A 515 -11.36 -30.37 -6.03
CA MET A 515 -12.70 -29.93 -5.67
C MET A 515 -13.46 -30.92 -4.77
N ASP A 516 -13.14 -32.22 -4.85
CA ASP A 516 -13.71 -33.24 -3.96
C ASP A 516 -13.26 -33.01 -2.50
N ASP A 517 -11.96 -32.74 -2.29
CA ASP A 517 -11.40 -32.42 -0.98
C ASP A 517 -11.96 -31.08 -0.44
N VAL A 518 -12.24 -30.13 -1.35
CA VAL A 518 -12.92 -28.86 -1.00
C VAL A 518 -14.30 -29.15 -0.43
N MET A 519 -15.11 -29.98 -1.09
CA MET A 519 -16.44 -30.34 -0.59
C MET A 519 -16.37 -31.08 0.75
N GLU A 520 -15.41 -32.00 0.92
CA GLU A 520 -15.26 -32.72 2.20
C GLU A 520 -14.99 -31.76 3.37
N LEU A 521 -14.06 -30.81 3.20
CA LEU A 521 -13.79 -29.80 4.21
C LEU A 521 -14.94 -28.81 4.39
N TRP A 522 -15.62 -28.45 3.30
CA TRP A 522 -16.80 -27.58 3.34
C TRP A 522 -17.90 -28.21 4.20
N GLU A 523 -18.27 -29.46 3.92
CA GLU A 523 -19.26 -30.19 4.70
C GLU A 523 -18.82 -30.40 6.15
N SER A 524 -17.52 -30.63 6.40
CA SER A 524 -16.99 -30.68 7.76
C SER A 524 -17.18 -29.36 8.50
N MET A 525 -16.91 -28.23 7.85
CA MET A 525 -17.09 -26.89 8.41
C MET A 525 -18.58 -26.64 8.71
N ARG A 526 -19.47 -27.03 7.78
CA ARG A 526 -20.92 -26.91 7.95
C ARG A 526 -21.45 -27.72 9.14
N LYS A 527 -20.93 -28.93 9.36
CA LYS A 527 -21.30 -29.78 10.51
C LYS A 527 -20.88 -29.18 11.86
N GLU A 528 -19.87 -28.31 11.86
CA GLU A 528 -19.44 -27.55 13.03
C GLU A 528 -20.21 -26.21 13.18
N ASP A 529 -21.28 -26.02 12.40
CA ASP A 529 -22.13 -24.82 12.35
C ASP A 529 -21.35 -23.52 12.05
N LEU A 530 -20.30 -23.66 11.24
CA LEU A 530 -19.44 -22.56 10.81
C LEU A 530 -19.87 -22.06 9.42
N PHE A 531 -19.98 -20.74 9.31
CA PHE A 531 -20.27 -20.04 8.06
C PHE A 531 -19.01 -19.30 7.58
N PRO A 532 -18.59 -19.49 6.33
CA PRO A 532 -17.45 -18.79 5.76
C PRO A 532 -17.78 -17.34 5.39
N ASP A 533 -16.75 -16.50 5.25
CA ASP A 533 -16.92 -15.12 4.78
C ASP A 533 -17.22 -15.04 3.26
N SER A 534 -17.73 -13.89 2.81
CA SER A 534 -18.06 -13.62 1.40
C SER A 534 -16.90 -13.91 0.43
N GLN A 535 -15.66 -13.65 0.87
CA GLN A 535 -14.46 -13.91 0.08
C GLN A 535 -14.25 -15.43 -0.12
N THR A 536 -14.40 -16.22 0.94
CA THR A 536 -14.30 -17.68 0.89
C THR A 536 -15.38 -18.28 0.00
N TYR A 537 -16.63 -17.79 0.12
CA TYR A 537 -17.71 -18.16 -0.80
C TYR A 537 -17.34 -17.84 -2.26
N THR A 538 -16.82 -16.64 -2.52
CA THR A 538 -16.42 -16.21 -3.87
C THR A 538 -15.36 -17.14 -4.47
N GLU A 539 -14.32 -17.48 -3.71
CA GLU A 539 -13.21 -18.28 -4.20
C GLU A 539 -13.60 -19.75 -4.43
N VAL A 540 -14.45 -20.30 -3.57
CA VAL A 540 -14.96 -21.67 -3.75
C VAL A 540 -15.94 -21.75 -4.93
N ILE A 541 -16.86 -20.80 -5.04
CA ILE A 541 -17.76 -20.67 -6.21
C ILE A 541 -16.93 -20.55 -7.50
N ARG A 542 -15.90 -19.69 -7.51
CA ARG A 542 -14.99 -19.56 -8.65
C ARG A 542 -14.32 -20.89 -8.98
N GLY A 543 -13.84 -21.61 -7.98
CA GLY A 543 -13.22 -22.93 -8.13
C GLY A 543 -14.16 -23.93 -8.80
N PHE A 544 -15.41 -24.03 -8.33
CA PHE A 544 -16.39 -24.95 -8.92
C PHE A 544 -16.82 -24.54 -10.33
N LEU A 545 -16.97 -23.25 -10.61
CA LEU A 545 -17.30 -22.78 -11.97
C LEU A 545 -16.17 -23.02 -12.97
N GLN A 546 -14.91 -23.07 -12.54
CA GLN A 546 -13.75 -23.23 -13.42
C GLN A 546 -13.26 -24.68 -13.55
N TYR A 547 -13.32 -25.44 -12.45
CA TYR A 547 -12.67 -26.75 -12.34
C TYR A 547 -13.58 -27.85 -11.81
N GLY A 548 -14.81 -27.53 -11.40
CA GLY A 548 -15.77 -28.47 -10.84
C GLY A 548 -17.11 -28.42 -11.57
N SER A 549 -18.20 -28.75 -10.85
CA SER A 549 -19.55 -28.69 -11.40
C SER A 549 -20.22 -27.34 -11.10
N PRO A 550 -20.88 -26.71 -12.08
CA PRO A 550 -21.76 -25.58 -11.85
C PRO A 550 -22.89 -25.87 -10.86
N ALA A 551 -23.32 -27.13 -10.73
CA ALA A 551 -24.31 -27.53 -9.73
C ALA A 551 -23.76 -27.37 -8.30
N ASP A 552 -22.50 -27.73 -8.07
CA ASP A 552 -21.84 -27.55 -6.78
C ASP A 552 -21.60 -26.07 -6.49
N ALA A 553 -21.23 -25.27 -7.49
CA ALA A 553 -21.17 -23.82 -7.35
C ALA A 553 -22.52 -23.23 -6.89
N MET A 554 -23.63 -23.77 -7.40
CA MET A 554 -24.97 -23.39 -6.97
C MET A 554 -25.32 -23.90 -5.57
N ASN A 555 -24.85 -25.08 -5.15
CA ASN A 555 -25.00 -25.55 -3.77
C ASN A 555 -24.31 -24.61 -2.78
N ILE A 556 -23.08 -24.18 -3.11
CA ILE A 556 -22.33 -23.20 -2.31
C ILE A 556 -23.03 -21.83 -2.29
N TYR A 557 -23.62 -21.42 -3.41
CA TYR A 557 -24.42 -20.20 -3.50
C TYR A 557 -25.69 -20.25 -2.62
N GLU A 558 -26.41 -21.37 -2.62
CA GLU A 558 -27.57 -21.53 -1.73
C GLU A 558 -27.16 -21.57 -0.25
N ASP A 559 -25.99 -22.13 0.06
CA ASP A 559 -25.41 -22.06 1.41
C ASP A 559 -25.09 -20.62 1.81
N MET A 560 -24.53 -19.82 0.90
CA MET A 560 -24.28 -18.38 1.11
C MET A 560 -25.57 -17.61 1.41
N LYS A 561 -26.68 -17.91 0.73
CA LYS A 561 -27.98 -17.26 1.00
C LYS A 561 -28.53 -17.62 2.39
N LYS A 562 -28.15 -18.77 2.95
CA LYS A 562 -28.52 -19.20 4.30
C LYS A 562 -27.57 -18.68 5.37
N SER A 563 -26.50 -17.99 4.97
CA SER A 563 -25.55 -17.39 5.90
C SER A 563 -26.22 -16.32 6.76
N PRO A 564 -25.84 -16.21 8.06
CA PRO A 564 -26.29 -15.09 8.90
C PRO A 564 -25.79 -13.74 8.37
N ASP A 565 -24.68 -13.73 7.63
CA ASP A 565 -24.14 -12.53 7.02
C ASP A 565 -24.83 -12.26 5.66
N PRO A 566 -25.22 -11.00 5.38
CA PRO A 566 -25.87 -10.67 4.13
C PRO A 566 -24.92 -10.91 2.94
N PRO A 567 -25.40 -11.52 1.85
CA PRO A 567 -24.60 -11.71 0.65
C PRO A 567 -24.04 -10.39 0.11
N GLU A 568 -22.79 -10.41 -0.36
CA GLU A 568 -22.17 -9.27 -1.04
C GLU A 568 -22.28 -9.41 -2.57
N GLN A 569 -22.06 -8.33 -3.32
CA GLN A 569 -22.17 -8.34 -4.79
C GLN A 569 -21.15 -9.25 -5.51
N LEU A 570 -19.96 -9.44 -4.93
CA LEU A 570 -18.83 -10.09 -5.62
C LEU A 570 -19.13 -11.55 -6.02
N PRO A 571 -19.64 -12.42 -5.12
CA PRO A 571 -20.11 -13.76 -5.48
C PRO A 571 -21.07 -13.78 -6.68
N PHE A 572 -22.05 -12.87 -6.73
CA PHE A 572 -23.01 -12.79 -7.84
C PHE A 572 -22.34 -12.43 -9.16
N ARG A 573 -21.40 -11.49 -9.17
CA ARG A 573 -20.64 -11.15 -10.39
C ARG A 573 -19.87 -12.35 -10.92
N ILE A 574 -19.30 -13.16 -10.03
CA ILE A 574 -18.58 -14.38 -10.40
C ILE A 574 -19.54 -15.44 -10.95
N LEU A 575 -20.69 -15.65 -10.30
CA LEU A 575 -21.74 -16.56 -10.76
C LEU A 575 -22.30 -16.15 -12.13
N LEU A 576 -22.70 -14.89 -12.30
CA LEU A 576 -23.27 -14.37 -13.55
C LEU A 576 -22.30 -14.49 -14.73
N LYS A 577 -21.00 -14.39 -14.46
CA LYS A 577 -19.94 -14.62 -15.46
C LYS A 577 -19.69 -16.10 -15.72
N GLY A 578 -19.57 -16.93 -14.69
CA GLY A 578 -19.25 -18.36 -14.84
C GLY A 578 -20.42 -19.20 -15.36
N LEU A 579 -21.66 -18.76 -15.10
CA LEU A 579 -22.89 -19.42 -15.55
C LEU A 579 -23.36 -18.95 -16.94
N LEU A 580 -22.53 -18.23 -17.70
CA LEU A 580 -22.84 -17.90 -19.10
C LEU A 580 -23.26 -19.13 -19.92
N PRO A 581 -22.63 -20.32 -19.78
CA PRO A 581 -23.08 -21.54 -20.46
C PRO A 581 -24.37 -22.17 -19.89
N HIS A 582 -24.90 -21.65 -18.79
CA HIS A 582 -26.04 -22.22 -18.04
C HIS A 582 -27.15 -21.18 -17.81
N PRO A 583 -27.92 -20.80 -18.85
CA PRO A 583 -28.87 -19.68 -18.80
C PRO A 583 -29.94 -19.78 -17.70
N LEU A 584 -30.43 -20.99 -17.40
CA LEU A 584 -31.44 -21.21 -16.37
C LEU A 584 -30.92 -20.86 -14.96
N LEU A 585 -29.72 -21.33 -14.62
CA LEU A 585 -29.07 -21.04 -13.33
C LEU A 585 -28.69 -19.55 -13.24
N ARG A 586 -28.19 -19.00 -14.35
CA ARG A 586 -27.83 -17.59 -14.46
C ARG A 586 -29.01 -16.65 -14.24
N ASN A 587 -30.16 -16.95 -14.84
CA ASN A 587 -31.38 -16.16 -14.68
C ASN A 587 -31.88 -16.18 -13.24
N LYS A 588 -31.77 -17.32 -12.54
CA LYS A 588 -32.07 -17.42 -11.11
C LYS A 588 -31.18 -16.49 -10.28
N VAL A 589 -29.87 -16.54 -10.49
CA VAL A 589 -28.91 -15.66 -9.79
C VAL A 589 -29.16 -14.19 -10.10
N LYS A 590 -29.59 -13.87 -11.33
CA LYS A 590 -29.94 -12.50 -11.73
C LYS A 590 -31.18 -11.98 -11.01
N GLN A 591 -32.25 -12.78 -10.94
CA GLN A 591 -33.46 -12.43 -10.19
C GLN A 591 -33.15 -12.24 -8.71
N ASP A 592 -32.42 -13.19 -8.11
CA ASP A 592 -31.98 -13.09 -6.72
C ASP A 592 -31.15 -11.80 -6.47
N PHE A 593 -30.28 -11.41 -7.40
CA PHE A 593 -29.51 -10.17 -7.29
C PHE A 593 -30.40 -8.93 -7.32
N GLU A 594 -31.39 -8.88 -8.21
CA GLU A 594 -32.33 -7.75 -8.32
C GLU A 594 -33.19 -7.62 -7.06
N GLU A 595 -33.58 -8.74 -6.44
CA GLU A 595 -34.30 -8.76 -5.17
C GLU A 595 -33.44 -8.31 -3.98
N ILE A 596 -32.18 -8.77 -3.91
CA ILE A 596 -31.27 -8.46 -2.79
C ILE A 596 -30.68 -7.04 -2.93
N PHE A 597 -30.49 -6.55 -4.15
CA PHE A 597 -29.85 -5.25 -4.44
C PHE A 597 -30.70 -4.37 -5.38
N PRO A 598 -31.89 -3.91 -4.96
CA PRO A 598 -32.85 -3.22 -5.82
C PRO A 598 -32.34 -1.90 -6.42
N ASP A 599 -31.45 -1.19 -5.71
CA ASP A 599 -30.89 0.10 -6.13
C ASP A 599 -29.61 -0.02 -6.96
N GLN A 600 -29.16 -1.25 -7.26
CA GLN A 600 -27.87 -1.49 -7.89
C GLN A 600 -28.03 -2.10 -9.29
N ARG A 601 -27.23 -1.60 -10.23
CA ARG A 601 -27.20 -2.16 -11.58
C ARG A 601 -26.56 -3.54 -11.55
N VAL A 602 -27.32 -4.55 -11.99
CA VAL A 602 -26.81 -5.89 -12.26
C VAL A 602 -25.61 -5.80 -13.21
N TYR A 603 -24.48 -6.36 -12.81
CA TYR A 603 -23.37 -6.59 -13.74
C TYR A 603 -23.74 -7.78 -14.64
N ASP A 604 -24.26 -7.48 -15.83
CA ASP A 604 -24.68 -8.47 -16.83
C ASP A 604 -23.82 -8.31 -18.09
N PRO A 605 -22.64 -8.97 -18.16
CA PRO A 605 -21.78 -8.87 -19.33
C PRO A 605 -22.49 -9.50 -20.55
N PRO A 606 -22.50 -8.82 -21.72
CA PRO A 606 -23.21 -9.31 -22.91
C PRO A 606 -22.64 -10.66 -23.40
N GLU A 607 -23.55 -11.50 -23.91
CA GLU A 607 -23.27 -12.87 -24.38
C GLU A 607 -22.20 -12.92 -25.50
N GLU A 608 -21.96 -11.81 -26.19
CA GLU A 608 -21.14 -11.73 -27.41
C GLU A 608 -19.63 -11.55 -27.23
N ILE A 609 -19.08 -11.50 -26.00
CA ILE A 609 -17.64 -11.18 -25.79
C ILE A 609 -16.75 -12.40 -25.48
N PHE A 610 -17.29 -13.59 -25.30
CA PHE A 610 -16.47 -14.78 -25.05
C PHE A 610 -16.89 -15.93 -25.96
N GLY A 611 -16.43 -15.84 -27.21
CA GLY A 611 -16.45 -16.96 -28.14
C GLY A 611 -15.78 -18.18 -27.51
N LEU A 612 -16.49 -19.31 -27.60
CA LEU A 612 -15.99 -20.66 -27.39
C LEU A 612 -14.57 -20.79 -27.97
N ARG A 613 -13.62 -21.15 -27.11
CA ARG A 613 -12.35 -21.78 -27.49
C ARG A 613 -12.14 -23.00 -26.63
#